data_AF-A0A4U9WEF3-F1
#
_entry.id   AF-A0A4U9WEF3-F1
#
_cell.length_a   1.000
_cell.length_b   1.000
_cell.length_c   1.000
_cell.angle_alpha   90.00
_cell.angle_beta   90.00
_cell.angle_gamma   90.00
#
_symmetry.space_group_name_H-M   'P 1'
#
loop_
_entity.id
_entity.type
_entity.pdbx_description
1 polymer ?
#
loop_
_entity_poly.entity_id
_entity_poly.type
_entity_poly.pdbx_seq_one_letter_code
_entity_poly.pdbx_strand_id
1 'polypeptide(L)'
;MTHLTVHEWGGVCVGTESSTNAPHAFTRTQANALLAAARTHPLANRHGTNILIDHHNKIIAGQMVGVIAAPGCSLEILPKIDDENATTRHRLIRMLDVAFELKLAMDKPQQWRDKLKACLTYLSACSPSDS
;
A
#
# COMPACT_ATOMS: atom_id res chain seq x y z
N MET A 1 -3.67 12.51 15.30
CA MET A 1 -3.32 12.22 13.90
C MET A 1 -4.18 11.04 13.45
N THR A 2 -4.90 11.15 12.33
CA THR A 2 -5.79 10.07 11.86
C THR A 2 -5.01 9.12 10.95
N HIS A 3 -5.00 7.83 11.26
CA HIS A 3 -4.38 6.80 10.43
C HIS A 3 -5.44 5.74 10.12
N LEU A 4 -5.66 5.48 8.83
CA LEU A 4 -6.57 4.44 8.36
C LEU A 4 -5.83 3.53 7.37
N THR A 5 -6.26 2.28 7.32
CA THR A 5 -5.72 1.26 6.42
C THR A 5 -6.82 0.75 5.52
N VAL A 6 -6.50 0.48 4.25
CA VAL A 6 -7.42 -0.03 3.24
C VAL A 6 -6.68 -0.95 2.27
N HIS A 7 -7.35 -1.92 1.66
CA HIS A 7 -6.74 -2.68 0.55
C HIS A 7 -6.84 -1.90 -0.77
N GLU A 8 -6.02 -2.22 -1.78
CA GLU A 8 -6.22 -1.72 -3.15
C GLU A 8 -7.68 -1.92 -3.57
N TRP A 9 -8.27 -0.91 -4.21
CA TRP A 9 -9.70 -0.84 -4.56
C TRP A 9 -10.71 -0.77 -3.40
N GLY A 10 -10.24 -0.83 -2.15
CA GLY A 10 -11.08 -0.57 -0.98
C GLY A 10 -11.36 0.92 -0.78
N GLY A 11 -12.33 1.23 0.08
CA GLY A 11 -12.73 2.61 0.35
C GLY A 11 -12.75 2.95 1.83
N VAL A 12 -12.43 4.20 2.15
CA VAL A 12 -12.53 4.79 3.49
C VAL A 12 -13.57 5.91 3.49
N CYS A 13 -14.36 5.99 4.55
CA CYS A 13 -15.40 7.01 4.66
C CYS A 13 -14.78 8.40 4.81
N VAL A 14 -15.46 9.39 4.23
CA VAL A 14 -15.20 10.81 4.46
C VAL A 14 -16.42 11.36 5.18
N GLY A 15 -16.19 11.84 6.41
CA GLY A 15 -17.24 12.39 7.25
C GLY A 15 -17.93 13.56 6.55
N THR A 16 -19.26 13.53 6.56
CA THR A 16 -20.07 14.67 6.18
C THR A 16 -20.25 15.59 7.39
N GLU A 17 -20.79 16.79 7.18
CA GLU A 17 -21.00 17.79 8.25
C GLU A 17 -21.83 17.24 9.43
N SER A 18 -22.60 16.17 9.19
CA SER A 18 -23.44 15.49 10.20
C SER A 18 -22.71 14.37 10.99
N SER A 19 -21.50 13.97 10.59
CA SER A 19 -20.76 12.84 11.18
C SER A 19 -19.35 13.22 11.63
N THR A 20 -19.19 14.43 12.15
CA THR A 20 -17.93 14.92 12.73
C THR A 20 -17.55 14.01 13.89
N ASN A 21 -16.49 13.20 13.73
CA ASN A 21 -15.94 12.22 14.68
C ASN A 21 -16.44 10.77 14.59
N ALA A 22 -16.79 10.27 13.39
CA ALA A 22 -16.87 8.82 13.20
C ALA A 22 -15.46 8.18 13.34
N PRO A 23 -15.26 7.15 14.18
CA PRO A 23 -13.93 6.58 14.50
C PRO A 23 -13.18 5.91 13.33
N HIS A 24 -13.73 5.87 12.12
CA HIS A 24 -13.11 5.29 10.93
C HIS A 24 -13.33 6.12 9.67
N ALA A 25 -13.37 7.45 9.81
CA ALA A 25 -13.55 8.36 8.70
C ALA A 25 -12.52 9.50 8.71
N PHE A 26 -12.11 9.94 7.53
CA PHE A 26 -11.39 11.19 7.37
C PHE A 26 -12.37 12.37 7.39
N THR A 27 -11.94 13.52 7.91
CA THR A 27 -12.65 14.77 7.62
C THR A 27 -12.50 15.12 6.14
N ARG A 28 -13.39 15.97 5.60
CA ARG A 28 -13.27 16.42 4.20
C ARG A 28 -11.93 17.12 3.93
N THR A 29 -11.41 17.88 4.91
CA THR A 29 -10.10 18.53 4.81
C THR A 29 -8.96 17.52 4.73
N GLN A 30 -8.97 16.48 5.57
CA GLN A 30 -7.98 15.39 5.52
C GLN A 30 -8.07 14.63 4.18
N ALA A 31 -9.28 14.33 3.72
CA ALA A 31 -9.53 13.68 2.44
C ALA A 31 -8.93 14.48 1.26
N ASN A 32 -9.19 15.78 1.21
CA ASN A 32 -8.64 16.67 0.18
C ASN A 32 -7.11 16.73 0.23
N ALA A 33 -6.51 16.74 1.42
CA ALA A 33 -5.05 16.76 1.59
C ALA A 33 -4.41 15.46 1.08
N LEU A 34 -5.01 14.29 1.35
CA LEU A 34 -4.58 13.01 0.82
C LEU A 34 -4.71 12.95 -0.71
N LEU A 35 -5.82 13.44 -1.28
CA LEU A 35 -6.03 13.52 -2.72
C LEU A 35 -5.00 14.43 -3.41
N ALA A 36 -4.63 15.55 -2.77
CA ALA A 36 -3.57 16.42 -3.26
C ALA A 36 -2.21 15.70 -3.24
N ALA A 37 -1.86 15.04 -2.14
CA ALA A 37 -0.63 14.25 -2.02
C ALA A 37 -0.55 13.15 -3.09
N ALA A 38 -1.66 12.41 -3.30
CA ALA A 38 -1.76 11.38 -4.34
C ALA A 38 -1.50 11.93 -5.74
N ARG A 39 -2.02 13.12 -6.08
CA ARG A 39 -1.80 13.76 -7.39
C ARG A 39 -0.35 14.18 -7.62
N THR A 40 0.39 14.49 -6.55
CA THR A 40 1.80 14.89 -6.65
C THR A 40 2.77 13.71 -6.73
N HIS A 41 2.28 12.48 -6.55
CA HIS A 41 3.13 11.30 -6.54
C HIS A 41 3.75 11.05 -7.95
N PRO A 42 5.04 10.68 -8.07
CA PRO A 42 5.70 10.50 -9.38
C PRO A 42 5.03 9.46 -10.30
N LEU A 43 4.36 8.47 -9.71
CA LEU A 43 3.61 7.43 -10.43
C LEU A 43 2.14 7.80 -10.66
N ALA A 44 1.70 9.01 -10.30
CA ALA A 44 0.34 9.46 -10.53
C ALA A 44 0.07 9.62 -12.04
N ASN A 45 -1.11 9.19 -12.47
CA ASN A 45 -1.65 9.61 -13.76
C ASN A 45 -2.02 11.11 -13.71
N ARG A 46 -2.42 11.68 -14.85
CA ARG A 46 -2.79 13.11 -14.98
C ARG A 46 -3.78 13.66 -13.93
N HIS A 47 -4.54 12.79 -13.27
CA HIS A 47 -5.56 13.16 -12.26
C HIS A 47 -5.32 12.50 -10.88
N GLY A 48 -4.26 11.72 -10.70
CA GLY A 48 -3.98 10.94 -9.49
C GLY A 48 -4.95 9.78 -9.22
N THR A 49 -5.83 9.44 -10.17
CA THR A 49 -6.91 8.47 -9.96
C THR A 49 -6.47 7.02 -9.96
N ASN A 50 -5.26 6.73 -10.44
CA ASN A 50 -4.63 5.42 -10.24
C ASN A 50 -4.16 5.20 -8.80
N ILE A 51 -4.20 6.24 -7.95
CA ILE A 51 -3.76 6.22 -6.56
C ILE A 51 -4.94 6.42 -5.61
N LEU A 52 -5.68 7.54 -5.72
CA LEU A 52 -6.89 7.80 -4.94
C LEU A 52 -8.00 8.39 -5.82
N ILE A 53 -9.22 7.90 -5.62
CA ILE A 53 -10.43 8.36 -6.32
C ILE A 53 -11.34 9.04 -5.29
N ASP A 54 -11.75 10.28 -5.58
CA ASP A 54 -12.68 11.03 -4.75
C ASP A 54 -14.13 10.66 -5.08
N HIS A 55 -14.87 10.22 -4.08
CA HIS A 55 -16.29 9.91 -4.15
C HIS A 55 -17.03 10.62 -3.02
N HIS A 56 -16.97 11.95 -2.93
CA HIS A 56 -17.73 12.83 -2.01
C HIS A 56 -17.78 12.38 -0.53
N ASN A 57 -18.53 11.31 -0.21
CA ASN A 57 -18.60 10.64 1.10
C ASN A 57 -17.56 9.53 1.34
N LYS A 58 -16.68 9.23 0.38
CA LYS A 58 -15.58 8.27 0.54
C LYS A 58 -14.39 8.60 -0.37
N ILE A 59 -13.22 8.08 -0.01
CA ILE A 59 -12.07 7.97 -0.92
C ILE A 59 -11.85 6.48 -1.22
N ILE A 60 -11.61 6.16 -2.48
CA ILE A 60 -11.29 4.79 -2.92
C ILE A 60 -9.81 4.71 -3.30
N ALA A 61 -9.11 3.69 -2.80
CA ALA A 61 -7.75 3.37 -3.19
C ALA A 61 -7.70 2.81 -4.62
N GLY A 62 -6.71 3.22 -5.40
CA GLY A 62 -6.45 2.70 -6.74
C GLY A 62 -5.49 1.51 -6.74
N GLN A 63 -4.67 1.41 -7.78
CA GLN A 63 -3.66 0.36 -7.99
C GLN A 63 -2.30 0.73 -7.37
N MET A 64 -2.30 1.39 -6.22
CA MET A 64 -1.10 1.73 -5.45
C MET A 64 -1.06 0.89 -4.18
N VAL A 65 0.14 0.53 -3.72
CA VAL A 65 0.39 -0.08 -2.42
C VAL A 65 1.44 0.76 -1.71
N GLY A 66 1.25 1.04 -0.42
CA GLY A 66 2.13 1.87 0.40
C GLY A 66 1.36 2.92 1.21
N VAL A 67 2.07 3.89 1.79
CA VAL A 67 1.48 4.92 2.65
C VAL A 67 1.40 6.26 1.92
N ILE A 68 0.24 6.90 1.96
CA ILE A 68 0.04 8.30 1.55
C ILE A 68 -0.14 9.13 2.81
N ALA A 69 0.77 10.08 3.02
CA ALA A 69 0.75 10.97 4.17
C ALA A 69 0.41 12.40 3.75
N ALA A 70 -0.37 13.08 4.59
CA ALA A 70 -0.68 14.49 4.48
C ALA A 70 -0.74 15.11 5.90
N PRO A 71 -0.74 16.45 6.04
CA PRO A 71 -0.81 17.07 7.36
C PRO A 71 -1.97 16.52 8.22
N GLY A 72 -1.64 15.93 9.36
CA GLY A 72 -2.61 15.42 10.32
C GLY A 72 -3.31 14.10 9.96
N CYS A 73 -3.00 13.48 8.81
CA CYS A 73 -3.59 12.20 8.41
C CYS A 73 -2.67 11.32 7.54
N SER A 74 -2.93 10.02 7.53
CA SER A 74 -2.27 9.07 6.63
C SER A 74 -3.21 7.94 6.26
N LEU A 75 -3.05 7.45 5.03
CA LEU A 75 -3.77 6.30 4.49
C LEU A 75 -2.76 5.26 4.04
N GLU A 76 -2.80 4.09 4.66
CA GLU A 76 -2.04 2.92 4.22
C GLU A 76 -2.89 2.10 3.25
N ILE A 77 -2.33 1.84 2.06
CA ILE A 77 -2.94 1.00 1.04
C ILE A 77 -2.20 -0.34 1.01
N LEU A 78 -2.88 -1.40 1.43
CA LEU A 78 -2.37 -2.76 1.43
C LEU A 78 -2.63 -3.44 0.09
N PRO A 79 -1.77 -4.36 -0.35
CA PRO A 79 -2.06 -5.18 -1.52
C PRO A 79 -3.32 -6.01 -1.26
N LYS A 80 -4.11 -6.24 -2.31
CA LYS A 80 -5.19 -7.22 -2.31
C LYS A 80 -4.53 -8.58 -2.58
N ILE A 81 -4.31 -9.34 -1.52
CA ILE A 81 -3.78 -10.71 -1.60
C ILE A 81 -4.98 -11.63 -1.46
N ASP A 82 -5.75 -11.75 -2.54
CA ASP A 82 -6.87 -12.67 -2.60
C ASP A 82 -6.40 -13.95 -3.32
N ASP A 83 -6.67 -15.09 -2.68
CA ASP A 83 -6.36 -16.47 -3.09
C ASP A 83 -4.88 -16.84 -3.27
N GLU A 84 -4.57 -18.12 -2.95
CA GLU A 84 -3.33 -18.80 -3.35
C GLU A 84 -3.30 -19.11 -4.86
N ASN A 85 -3.64 -18.13 -5.71
CA ASN A 85 -3.51 -18.30 -7.15
C ASN A 85 -2.10 -17.93 -7.62
N ALA A 86 -1.72 -18.45 -8.79
CA ALA A 86 -0.40 -18.21 -9.36
C ALA A 86 -0.12 -16.71 -9.53
N THR A 87 -1.09 -15.90 -9.94
CA THR A 87 -0.94 -14.45 -10.16
C THR A 87 -0.59 -13.70 -8.88
N THR A 88 -1.26 -14.01 -7.77
CA THR A 88 -0.97 -13.44 -6.44
C THR A 88 0.46 -13.78 -6.01
N ARG A 89 0.87 -15.04 -6.17
CA ARG A 89 2.26 -15.48 -5.91
C ARG A 89 3.27 -14.75 -6.81
N HIS A 90 3.00 -14.61 -8.11
CA HIS A 90 3.88 -13.88 -9.04
C HIS A 90 4.04 -12.41 -8.64
N ARG A 91 2.94 -11.76 -8.24
CA ARG A 91 2.95 -10.35 -7.83
C ARG A 91 3.74 -10.14 -6.53
N LEU A 92 3.54 -11.02 -5.55
CA LEU A 92 4.31 -11.01 -4.30
C LEU A 92 5.81 -11.19 -4.58
N ILE A 93 6.18 -12.17 -5.41
CA ILE A 93 7.60 -12.42 -5.65
C ILE A 93 8.24 -11.29 -6.45
N ARG A 94 7.51 -10.69 -7.40
CA ARG A 94 7.99 -9.47 -8.08
C ARG A 94 8.20 -8.32 -7.10
N MET A 95 7.31 -8.14 -6.11
CA MET A 95 7.49 -7.11 -5.09
C MET A 95 8.75 -7.37 -4.25
N LEU A 96 8.98 -8.60 -3.82
CA LEU A 96 10.20 -8.98 -3.10
C LEU A 96 11.46 -8.80 -3.96
N ASP A 97 11.38 -9.14 -5.24
CA ASP A 97 12.48 -8.97 -6.19
C ASP A 97 12.91 -7.50 -6.30
N VAL A 98 11.93 -6.59 -6.43
CA VAL A 98 12.20 -5.14 -6.49
C VAL A 98 12.68 -4.61 -5.14
N ALA A 99 12.02 -4.98 -4.04
CA ALA A 99 12.31 -4.45 -2.71
C ALA A 99 13.71 -4.85 -2.20
N PHE A 100 14.17 -6.05 -2.55
CA PHE A 100 15.47 -6.59 -2.12
C PHE A 100 16.48 -6.72 -3.27
N GLU A 101 16.19 -6.12 -4.44
CA GLU A 101 17.02 -6.17 -5.66
C GLU A 101 17.51 -7.59 -6.02
N LEU A 102 16.64 -8.59 -5.87
CA LEU A 102 17.02 -9.99 -5.90
C LEU A 102 17.40 -10.48 -7.31
N LYS A 103 17.02 -9.77 -8.39
CA LYS A 103 17.20 -10.18 -9.79
C LYS A 103 16.67 -11.61 -10.03
N LEU A 104 15.40 -11.83 -9.72
CA LEU A 104 14.71 -13.12 -9.88
C LEU A 104 14.15 -13.27 -11.30
N ALA A 105 14.56 -14.33 -12.01
CA ALA A 105 14.05 -14.65 -13.35
C ALA A 105 13.01 -15.77 -13.28
N MET A 106 11.75 -15.51 -13.66
CA MET A 106 10.58 -16.39 -13.42
C MET A 106 10.70 -17.80 -14.01
N ASP A 107 11.58 -17.97 -14.99
CA ASP A 107 11.89 -19.22 -15.68
C ASP A 107 12.89 -20.12 -14.94
N LYS A 108 13.44 -19.69 -13.80
CA LYS A 108 14.52 -20.41 -13.08
C LYS A 108 14.17 -20.76 -11.63
N PRO A 109 13.13 -21.56 -11.34
CA PRO A 109 12.60 -21.79 -9.99
C PRO A 109 13.64 -22.23 -8.94
N GLN A 110 14.73 -22.88 -9.34
CA GLN A 110 15.80 -23.25 -8.43
C GLN A 110 16.55 -22.03 -7.85
N GLN A 111 16.84 -21.04 -8.70
CA GLN A 111 17.50 -19.78 -8.30
C GLN A 111 16.69 -19.03 -7.23
N TRP A 112 15.36 -19.23 -7.21
CA TRP A 112 14.41 -18.58 -6.33
C TRP A 112 14.53 -19.15 -4.93
N ARG A 113 14.61 -20.48 -4.83
CA ARG A 113 14.78 -21.18 -3.56
C ARG A 113 16.08 -20.76 -2.89
N ASP A 114 17.15 -20.64 -3.68
CA ASP A 114 18.48 -20.34 -3.15
C ASP A 114 18.58 -18.89 -2.67
N LYS A 115 18.04 -17.93 -3.44
CA LYS A 115 18.01 -16.50 -3.04
C LYS A 115 17.05 -16.23 -1.88
N LEU A 116 15.85 -16.82 -1.87
CA LEU A 116 14.91 -16.65 -0.76
C LEU A 116 15.45 -17.27 0.53
N LYS A 117 16.08 -18.46 0.46
CA LYS A 117 16.78 -19.03 1.62
C LYS A 117 17.84 -18.08 2.14
N ALA A 118 18.69 -17.53 1.27
CA ALA A 118 19.73 -16.58 1.68
C ALA A 118 19.13 -15.34 2.38
N CYS A 119 18.05 -14.76 1.85
CA CYS A 119 17.36 -13.63 2.47
C CYS A 119 16.72 -13.99 3.82
N LEU A 120 16.01 -15.12 3.92
CA LEU A 120 15.42 -15.58 5.18
C LEU A 120 16.49 -15.86 6.23
N THR A 121 17.61 -16.46 5.84
CA THR A 121 18.76 -16.67 6.72
C THR A 121 19.35 -15.34 7.18
N TYR A 122 19.54 -14.37 6.28
CA TYR A 122 20.03 -13.03 6.63
C TYR A 122 19.09 -12.31 7.59
N LEU A 123 17.78 -12.34 7.33
CA LEU A 123 16.77 -11.74 8.21
C LEU A 123 16.70 -12.43 9.59
N SER A 124 16.88 -13.75 9.64
CA SER A 124 16.96 -14.48 10.92
C SER A 124 18.24 -14.19 11.70
N ALA A 125 19.35 -13.89 11.01
CA ALA A 125 20.62 -13.53 11.61
C ALA A 125 20.66 -12.05 12.05
N CYS A 126 19.83 -11.21 11.44
CA CYS A 126 19.68 -9.79 11.78
C CYS A 126 18.60 -9.51 12.85
N SER A 127 17.99 -10.54 13.47
CA SER A 127 17.20 -10.30 14.68
C SER A 127 18.08 -9.65 15.74
N PRO A 128 17.73 -8.46 16.26
CA PRO A 128 18.52 -7.84 17.31
C PRO A 128 18.46 -8.74 18.53
N SER A 129 19.62 -9.23 18.97
CA SER A 129 19.80 -9.59 20.36
C SER A 129 19.46 -8.36 21.20
N ASP A 130 18.49 -8.49 22.11
CA ASP A 130 18.15 -7.53 23.16
C ASP A 130 19.39 -6.75 23.61
N SER A 131 19.35 -5.42 23.49
CA SER A 131 20.16 -4.44 24.24
C SER A 131 19.57 -3.04 24.07
#